data_AF-A8N837-F1
#
_entry.id   AF-A8N837-F1
#
_cell.length_a   1.000
_cell.length_b   1.000
_cell.length_c   1.000
_cell.angle_alpha   90.00
_cell.angle_beta   90.00
_cell.angle_gamma   90.00
#
_symmetry.space_group_name_H-M   'P 1'
#
loop_
_entity.id
_entity.type
_entity.pdbx_description
1 polymer ?
#
loop_
_entity_poly.entity_id
_entity_poly.type
_entity_poly.pdbx_seq_one_letter_code
_entity_poly.pdbx_strand_id
1 'polypeptide(L)'
;MAIDPVFAGFVFLHSFTVFVTLVRFGLRIKTKRTWWDDFWALMAVFGTILIICNYCILGTYDRSIFSASAQSYFTWSSYMLSPTTLWMARTSILMTIVYILPNGMNRLITQISAIVFLLFWVAHLLAITFMCGVPVPSNLVCEIPRKTTAISLTFELISTAWLMAWPGYLLYRLKPSVALRNFIITCVVTGAALTALDIGHAYNLTRAEKTGAIAHYKALNTTGNLHVLVSLLGANALVFVSHFFPILNLGSGQSQDGRSSDSGSVNSTDKVKEASAQV
;
A
#
# COMPACT_ATOMS: atom_id res chain seq x y z
N MET A 1 -3.36 -23.68 -26.96
CA MET A 1 -4.19 -23.33 -25.79
C MET A 1 -4.40 -21.82 -25.84
N ALA A 2 -5.64 -21.34 -25.94
CA ALA A 2 -5.90 -19.89 -25.94
C ALA A 2 -5.67 -19.35 -24.52
N ILE A 3 -4.85 -18.31 -24.37
CA ILE A 3 -4.59 -17.67 -23.08
C ILE A 3 -5.89 -16.96 -22.65
N ASP A 4 -6.36 -17.20 -21.42
CA ASP A 4 -7.52 -16.48 -20.87
C ASP A 4 -7.20 -14.96 -20.86
N PRO A 5 -7.99 -14.11 -21.52
CA PRO A 5 -7.73 -12.67 -21.56
C PRO A 5 -7.68 -12.03 -20.17
N VAL A 6 -8.43 -12.57 -19.19
CA VAL A 6 -8.41 -12.09 -17.80
C VAL A 6 -7.04 -12.35 -17.17
N PHE A 7 -6.47 -13.52 -17.43
CA PHE A 7 -5.14 -13.89 -16.96
C PHE A 7 -4.07 -12.97 -17.54
N ALA A 8 -4.08 -12.76 -18.86
CA ALA A 8 -3.14 -11.85 -19.53
C ALA A 8 -3.26 -10.42 -18.98
N GLY A 9 -4.48 -9.96 -18.70
CA GLY A 9 -4.75 -8.67 -18.06
C GLY A 9 -4.10 -8.54 -16.69
N PHE A 10 -4.21 -9.55 -15.83
CA PHE A 10 -3.58 -9.49 -14.50
C PHE A 10 -2.05 -9.51 -14.56
N VAL A 11 -1.45 -10.32 -15.44
CA VAL A 11 0.01 -10.34 -15.63
C VAL A 11 0.49 -8.96 -16.11
N PHE A 12 -0.22 -8.35 -17.05
CA PHE A 12 0.09 -7.00 -17.53
C PHE A 12 0.00 -5.97 -16.41
N LEU A 13 -1.10 -5.98 -15.64
CA LEU A 13 -1.31 -5.03 -14.54
C LEU A 13 -0.24 -5.19 -13.44
N HIS A 14 0.13 -6.41 -13.06
CA HIS A 14 1.21 -6.66 -12.09
C HIS A 14 2.56 -6.21 -12.63
N SER A 15 2.84 -6.44 -13.92
CA SER A 15 4.07 -5.96 -14.55
C SER A 15 4.12 -4.43 -14.56
N PHE A 16 2.98 -3.79 -14.82
CA PHE A 16 2.85 -2.34 -14.76
C PHE A 16 3.08 -1.80 -13.34
N THR A 17 2.51 -2.41 -12.30
CA THR A 17 2.77 -1.97 -10.92
C THR A 17 4.22 -2.15 -10.51
N VAL A 18 4.87 -3.24 -10.92
CA VAL A 18 6.31 -3.44 -10.72
C VAL A 18 7.10 -2.32 -11.39
N PHE A 19 6.84 -2.04 -12.67
CA PHE A 19 7.51 -0.97 -13.40
C PHE A 19 7.35 0.39 -12.73
N VAL A 20 6.11 0.75 -12.35
CA VAL A 20 5.81 2.01 -11.66
C VAL A 20 6.56 2.11 -10.33
N THR A 21 6.66 1.01 -9.58
CA THR A 21 7.40 0.97 -8.30
C THR A 21 8.91 1.10 -8.51
N LEU A 22 9.46 0.55 -9.58
CA LEU A 22 10.87 0.72 -9.95
C LEU A 22 11.18 2.16 -10.37
N VAL A 23 10.30 2.81 -11.13
CA VAL A 23 10.40 4.24 -11.46
C VAL A 23 10.38 5.08 -10.17
N ARG A 24 9.45 4.79 -9.27
CA ARG A 24 9.37 5.43 -7.93
C ARG A 24 10.70 5.31 -7.18
N PHE A 25 11.29 4.12 -7.15
CA PHE A 25 12.57 3.86 -6.50
C PHE A 25 13.73 4.62 -7.16
N GLY A 26 13.80 4.63 -8.50
CA GLY A 26 14.81 5.37 -9.25
C GLY A 26 14.76 6.89 -9.00
N LEU A 27 13.56 7.48 -8.94
CA LEU A 27 13.37 8.89 -8.60
C LEU A 27 13.87 9.22 -7.19
N ARG A 28 13.70 8.30 -6.24
CA ARG A 28 14.16 8.47 -4.85
C ARG A 28 15.66 8.31 -4.68
N ILE A 29 16.27 7.38 -5.41
CA ILE A 29 17.73 7.26 -5.49
C ILE A 29 18.31 8.57 -6.03
N LYS A 30 17.74 9.09 -7.14
CA LYS A 30 18.21 10.34 -7.75
C LYS A 30 18.11 11.53 -6.79
N THR A 31 17.08 11.57 -5.96
CA THR A 31 16.88 12.63 -4.96
C THR A 31 17.62 12.38 -3.63
N LYS A 32 18.39 11.29 -3.50
CA LYS A 32 19.11 10.86 -2.28
C LYS A 32 18.21 10.76 -1.04
N ARG A 33 16.94 10.37 -1.24
CA ARG A 33 15.92 10.24 -0.18
C ARG A 33 15.50 8.78 0.00
N THR A 34 16.46 7.86 0.03
CA THR A 34 16.18 6.44 0.31
C THR A 34 15.87 6.25 1.79
N TRP A 35 14.70 5.72 2.11
CA TRP A 35 14.25 5.45 3.48
C TRP A 35 13.74 4.02 3.64
N TRP A 36 13.44 3.61 4.87
CA TRP A 36 12.84 2.30 5.17
C TRP A 36 11.57 2.00 4.37
N ASP A 37 10.82 3.01 3.94
CA ASP A 37 9.70 2.85 3.02
C ASP A 37 10.08 2.13 1.71
N ASP A 38 11.26 2.44 1.15
CA ASP A 38 11.71 1.85 -0.10
C ASP A 38 12.03 0.37 0.04
N PHE A 39 12.54 -0.04 1.21
CA PHE A 39 12.75 -1.45 1.52
C PHE A 39 11.43 -2.23 1.48
N TRP A 40 10.38 -1.71 2.13
CA TRP A 40 9.07 -2.38 2.14
C TRP A 40 8.42 -2.42 0.75
N ALA A 41 8.56 -1.35 -0.05
CA ALA A 41 8.10 -1.35 -1.43
C ALA A 41 8.85 -2.36 -2.31
N LEU A 42 10.17 -2.51 -2.13
CA LEU A 42 10.97 -3.52 -2.84
C LEU A 42 10.57 -4.94 -2.45
N MET A 43 10.29 -5.19 -1.16
CA MET A 43 9.75 -6.47 -0.69
C MET A 43 8.40 -6.78 -1.35
N ALA A 44 7.53 -5.78 -1.51
CA ALA A 44 6.26 -5.93 -2.22
C ALA A 44 6.48 -6.22 -3.72
N VAL A 45 7.42 -5.54 -4.38
CA VAL A 45 7.80 -5.82 -5.78
C VAL A 45 8.32 -7.24 -5.93
N PHE A 46 9.19 -7.68 -5.03
CA PHE A 46 9.72 -9.04 -5.04
C PHE A 46 8.59 -10.08 -4.93
N GLY A 47 7.66 -9.89 -3.99
CA GLY A 47 6.47 -10.73 -3.87
C GLY A 47 5.60 -10.72 -5.13
N THR A 48 5.44 -9.55 -5.75
CA THR A 48 4.68 -9.39 -7.02
C THR A 48 5.33 -10.13 -8.18
N ILE A 49 6.66 -10.09 -8.30
CA ILE A 49 7.40 -10.83 -9.33
C ILE A 49 7.18 -12.34 -9.14
N LEU A 50 7.25 -12.84 -7.90
CA LEU A 50 6.97 -14.26 -7.62
C LEU A 50 5.52 -14.63 -7.96
N ILE A 51 4.56 -13.74 -7.71
CA ILE A 51 3.16 -13.91 -8.13
C ILE A 51 3.06 -14.00 -9.66
N ILE A 52 3.71 -13.09 -10.41
CA ILE A 52 3.76 -13.14 -11.87
C ILE A 52 4.36 -14.46 -12.36
N CYS A 53 5.47 -14.91 -11.77
CA CYS A 53 6.10 -16.18 -12.12
C CYS A 53 5.14 -17.36 -11.90
N ASN A 54 4.48 -17.42 -10.74
CA ASN A 54 3.46 -18.43 -10.45
C ASN A 54 2.33 -18.42 -11.48
N TYR A 55 1.83 -17.23 -11.84
CA TYR A 55 0.81 -17.09 -12.86
C TYR A 55 1.31 -17.59 -14.21
N CYS A 56 2.46 -17.12 -14.69
CA CYS A 56 3.02 -17.53 -15.98
C CYS A 56 3.18 -19.05 -16.06
N ILE A 57 3.68 -19.71 -15.01
CA ILE A 57 3.84 -21.17 -14.97
C ILE A 57 2.46 -21.86 -15.00
N LEU A 58 1.54 -21.48 -14.12
CA LEU A 58 0.21 -22.09 -14.02
C LEU A 58 -0.72 -21.79 -15.21
N GLY A 59 -0.45 -20.71 -15.94
CA GLY A 59 -1.22 -20.29 -17.11
C GLY A 59 -0.71 -20.86 -18.43
N THR A 60 0.56 -21.29 -18.48
CA THR A 60 1.18 -21.86 -19.70
C THR A 60 1.15 -23.39 -19.72
N TYR A 61 1.24 -24.02 -18.55
CA TYR A 61 1.27 -25.48 -18.43
C TYR A 61 0.00 -26.02 -17.78
N ASP A 62 -0.48 -27.16 -18.27
CA ASP A 62 -1.55 -27.90 -17.62
C ASP A 62 -1.07 -28.38 -16.24
N ARG A 63 -1.93 -28.25 -15.22
CA ARG A 63 -1.62 -28.64 -13.84
C ARG A 63 -1.24 -30.12 -13.72
N SER A 64 -1.80 -30.97 -14.58
CA SER A 64 -1.54 -32.42 -14.61
C SER A 64 -0.08 -32.78 -14.87
N ILE A 65 0.71 -31.86 -15.46
CA ILE A 65 2.13 -32.05 -15.74
C ILE A 65 2.98 -31.97 -14.46
N PHE A 66 2.51 -31.24 -13.44
CA PHE A 66 3.27 -31.02 -12.21
C PHE A 66 3.04 -32.15 -11.20
N SER A 67 4.10 -32.52 -10.48
CA SER A 67 4.00 -33.42 -9.33
C SER A 67 3.04 -32.85 -8.28
N ALA A 68 2.43 -33.72 -7.46
CA ALA A 68 1.55 -33.29 -6.37
C ALA A 68 2.24 -32.29 -5.43
N SER A 69 3.54 -32.47 -5.16
CA SER A 69 4.35 -31.54 -4.35
C SER A 69 4.47 -30.15 -4.98
N ALA A 70 4.67 -30.07 -6.30
CA ALA A 70 4.76 -28.81 -7.02
C ALA A 70 3.40 -28.09 -7.07
N GLN A 71 2.30 -28.83 -7.28
CA GLN A 71 0.95 -28.26 -7.22
C GLN A 71 0.63 -27.70 -5.83
N SER A 72 0.96 -28.45 -4.77
CA SER A 72 0.84 -27.98 -3.38
C SER A 72 1.67 -26.73 -3.12
N TYR A 73 2.90 -26.66 -3.65
CA TYR A 73 3.76 -25.47 -3.54
C TYR A 73 3.16 -24.24 -4.23
N PHE A 74 2.63 -24.36 -5.45
CA PHE A 74 2.05 -23.22 -6.17
C PHE A 74 0.80 -22.67 -5.46
N THR A 75 -0.04 -23.56 -4.93
CA THR A 75 -1.19 -23.18 -4.12
C THR A 75 -0.73 -22.47 -2.84
N TRP A 76 0.12 -23.12 -2.05
CA TRP A 76 0.66 -22.57 -0.80
C TRP A 76 1.36 -21.22 -0.98
N SER A 77 2.24 -21.12 -1.98
CA SER A 77 2.98 -19.88 -2.26
C SER A 77 2.03 -18.75 -2.66
N SER A 78 0.95 -19.01 -3.39
CA SER A 78 -0.04 -17.99 -3.72
C SER A 78 -0.75 -17.44 -2.46
N TYR A 79 -1.05 -18.31 -1.50
CA TYR A 79 -1.63 -17.94 -0.19
C TYR A 79 -0.63 -17.18 0.69
N MET A 80 0.67 -17.36 0.52
CA MET A 80 1.69 -16.63 1.29
C MET A 80 2.09 -15.30 0.63
N LEU A 81 2.31 -15.31 -0.69
CA LEU A 81 2.85 -14.18 -1.44
C LEU A 81 1.85 -13.04 -1.57
N SER A 82 0.56 -13.34 -1.79
CA SER A 82 -0.47 -12.32 -1.96
C SER A 82 -0.64 -11.45 -0.70
N PRO A 83 -0.91 -12.02 0.49
CA PRO A 83 -0.99 -11.21 1.71
C PRO A 83 0.35 -10.58 2.06
N THR A 84 1.48 -11.28 1.87
CA THR A 84 2.81 -10.65 2.12
C THR A 84 2.99 -9.40 1.29
N THR A 85 2.77 -9.47 -0.03
CA THR A 85 2.88 -8.31 -0.93
C THR A 85 1.96 -7.17 -0.48
N LEU A 86 0.73 -7.51 -0.10
CA LEU A 86 -0.27 -6.56 0.38
C LEU A 86 0.16 -5.86 1.68
N TRP A 87 0.59 -6.62 2.69
CA TRP A 87 1.06 -6.09 3.97
C TRP A 87 2.33 -5.26 3.81
N MET A 88 3.26 -5.66 2.95
CA MET A 88 4.45 -4.87 2.62
C MET A 88 4.07 -3.53 1.96
N ALA A 89 3.12 -3.53 1.03
CA ALA A 89 2.62 -2.31 0.39
C ALA A 89 1.91 -1.37 1.40
N ARG A 90 1.06 -1.90 2.28
CA ARG A 90 0.41 -1.15 3.37
C ARG A 90 1.44 -0.56 4.35
N THR A 91 2.48 -1.33 4.67
CA THR A 91 3.57 -0.88 5.56
C THR A 91 4.40 0.23 4.90
N SER A 92 4.68 0.14 3.59
CA SER A 92 5.28 1.22 2.82
C SER A 92 4.45 2.50 2.93
N ILE A 93 3.13 2.45 2.73
CA ILE A 93 2.25 3.63 2.90
C ILE A 93 2.41 4.26 4.30
N LEU A 94 2.37 3.45 5.37
CA LEU A 94 2.57 3.95 6.74
C LEU A 94 3.95 4.59 6.94
N MET A 95 5.01 3.96 6.43
CA MET A 95 6.37 4.48 6.56
C MET A 95 6.56 5.79 5.78
N THR A 96 5.87 5.95 4.65
CA THR A 96 5.78 7.23 3.94
C THR A 96 5.11 8.31 4.81
N ILE A 97 4.04 7.97 5.54
CA ILE A 97 3.39 8.91 6.47
C ILE A 97 4.33 9.27 7.63
N VAL A 98 5.05 8.29 8.21
CA VAL A 98 6.06 8.52 9.26
C VAL A 98 7.13 9.50 8.80
N TYR A 99 7.56 9.40 7.54
CA TYR A 99 8.58 10.28 6.96
C TYR A 99 8.08 11.73 6.80
N ILE A 100 6.82 11.91 6.41
CA ILE A 100 6.23 13.25 6.19
C ILE A 100 5.94 13.97 7.51
N LEU A 101 5.59 13.22 8.57
CA LEU A 101 5.23 13.81 9.85
C LEU A 101 6.44 14.42 10.58
N PRO A 102 6.30 15.63 11.16
CA PRO A 102 7.33 16.20 12.02
C PRO A 102 7.50 15.36 13.29
N ASN A 103 8.65 15.51 13.95
CA ASN A 103 8.91 14.86 15.24
C ASN A 103 7.84 15.24 16.27
N GLY A 104 7.24 14.24 16.91
CA GLY A 104 6.20 14.44 17.92
C GLY A 104 5.35 13.20 18.14
N MET A 105 4.29 13.36 18.93
CA MET A 105 3.40 12.25 19.32
C MET A 105 2.69 11.60 18.13
N ASN A 106 2.30 12.37 17.11
CA ASN A 106 1.68 11.82 15.90
C ASN A 106 2.64 10.90 15.12
N ARG A 107 3.93 11.27 15.03
CA ARG A 107 4.95 10.43 14.38
C ARG A 107 5.16 9.13 15.16
N LEU A 108 5.22 9.21 16.50
CA LEU A 108 5.35 8.05 17.36
C LEU A 108 4.15 7.10 17.21
N ILE A 109 2.92 7.61 17.22
CA ILE A 109 1.71 6.80 17.01
C ILE A 109 1.78 6.08 15.66
N THR A 110 2.17 6.79 14.60
CA THR A 110 2.28 6.19 13.25
C THR A 110 3.36 5.09 13.21
N GLN A 111 4.48 5.28 13.91
CA GLN A 111 5.53 4.26 14.02
C GLN A 111 5.04 3.02 14.77
N ILE A 112 4.32 3.21 15.89
CA ILE A 112 3.71 2.10 16.64
C ILE A 112 2.70 1.37 15.74
N SER A 113 1.87 2.08 14.98
CA SER A 113 0.94 1.46 14.03
C SER A 113 1.66 0.61 12.97
N ALA A 114 2.81 1.05 12.45
CA ALA A 114 3.59 0.26 11.50
C ALA A 114 4.09 -1.04 12.13
N ILE A 115 4.53 -1.01 13.39
CA ILE A 115 4.92 -2.22 14.13
C ILE A 115 3.72 -3.15 14.32
N VAL A 116 2.55 -2.62 14.69
CA VAL A 116 1.32 -3.39 14.84
C VAL A 116 0.91 -4.06 13.51
N PHE A 117 1.07 -3.39 12.37
CA PHE A 117 0.80 -3.97 11.06
C PHE A 117 1.74 -5.14 10.75
N LEU A 118 3.03 -5.01 11.07
CA LEU A 118 3.97 -6.11 10.92
C LEU A 118 3.62 -7.29 11.82
N LEU A 119 3.14 -7.05 13.05
CA LEU A 119 2.66 -8.10 13.94
C LEU A 119 1.41 -8.80 13.38
N PHE A 120 0.45 -8.06 12.83
CA PHE A 120 -0.72 -8.64 12.15
C PHE A 120 -0.32 -9.47 10.94
N TRP A 121 0.65 -9.01 10.14
CA TRP A 121 1.20 -9.76 9.03
C TRP A 121 1.86 -11.07 9.49
N VAL A 122 2.72 -11.03 10.51
CA VAL A 122 3.37 -12.24 11.05
C VAL A 122 2.33 -13.19 11.61
N ALA A 123 1.35 -12.70 12.39
CA ALA A 123 0.27 -13.53 12.92
C ALA A 123 -0.54 -14.20 11.80
N HIS A 124 -0.81 -13.48 10.71
CA HIS A 124 -1.50 -14.02 9.54
C HIS A 124 -0.67 -15.11 8.83
N LEU A 125 0.63 -14.89 8.62
CA LEU A 125 1.51 -15.91 8.02
C LEU A 125 1.62 -17.16 8.90
N LEU A 126 1.75 -16.99 10.22
CA LEU A 126 1.77 -18.12 11.15
C LEU A 126 0.45 -18.88 11.08
N ALA A 127 -0.68 -18.17 11.07
CA ALA A 127 -2.00 -18.80 10.98
C ALA A 127 -2.15 -19.63 9.69
N ILE A 128 -1.74 -19.10 8.53
CA ILE A 128 -1.77 -19.86 7.27
C ILE A 128 -0.80 -21.05 7.33
N THR A 129 0.41 -20.86 7.85
CA THR A 129 1.43 -21.92 7.90
C THR A 129 0.96 -23.11 8.75
N PHE A 130 0.42 -22.84 9.94
CA PHE A 130 -0.04 -23.89 10.85
C PHE A 130 -1.35 -24.54 10.40
N MET A 131 -2.26 -23.79 9.78
CA MET A 131 -3.56 -24.33 9.36
C MET A 131 -3.49 -25.09 8.04
N CYS A 132 -2.64 -24.66 7.09
CA CYS A 132 -2.50 -25.36 5.81
C CYS A 132 -1.61 -26.59 5.87
N GLY A 133 -0.78 -26.73 6.91
CA GLY A 133 0.14 -27.84 7.10
C GLY A 133 1.25 -27.89 6.03
N VAL A 134 2.32 -28.63 6.34
CA VAL A 134 3.33 -29.03 5.37
C VAL A 134 3.52 -30.54 5.49
N PRO A 135 3.26 -31.33 4.43
CA PRO A 135 2.84 -30.93 3.07
C PRO A 135 1.34 -30.58 3.01
N VAL A 136 0.98 -29.60 2.16
CA VAL A 136 -0.43 -29.33 1.85
C VAL A 136 -1.01 -30.58 1.17
N PRO A 137 -2.08 -31.20 1.71
CA PRO A 137 -2.68 -32.39 1.12
C PRO A 137 -3.04 -32.13 -0.34
N SER A 138 -3.03 -33.17 -1.18
CA SER A 138 -3.32 -33.07 -2.63
C SER A 138 -4.70 -32.50 -2.96
N ASN A 139 -5.54 -32.33 -1.95
CA ASN A 139 -6.77 -31.54 -2.00
C ASN A 139 -6.38 -30.11 -2.40
N LEU A 140 -6.81 -29.66 -3.58
CA LEU A 140 -6.37 -28.42 -4.25
C LEU A 140 -6.55 -27.12 -3.45
N VAL A 141 -7.11 -27.18 -2.24
CA VAL A 141 -7.49 -26.03 -1.43
C VAL A 141 -7.05 -26.29 0.01
N CYS A 142 -6.28 -25.36 0.57
CA CYS A 142 -6.05 -25.32 2.00
C CYS A 142 -7.38 -24.98 2.70
N GLU A 143 -7.90 -25.91 3.50
CA GLU A 143 -9.11 -25.70 4.28
C GLU A 143 -8.78 -24.86 5.52
N ILE A 144 -8.75 -23.53 5.34
CA ILE A 144 -8.54 -22.61 6.45
C ILE A 144 -9.81 -22.61 7.33
N PRO A 145 -9.70 -22.87 8.64
CA PRO A 145 -10.85 -22.82 9.52
C PRO A 145 -11.51 -21.44 9.49
N ARG A 146 -12.85 -21.40 9.47
CA ARG A 146 -13.65 -20.15 9.42
C ARG A 146 -13.23 -19.11 10.47
N LYS A 147 -12.81 -19.58 11.65
CA LYS A 147 -12.31 -18.71 12.73
C LYS A 147 -11.03 -17.97 12.33
N THR A 148 -10.10 -18.67 11.69
CA THR A 148 -8.83 -18.11 11.19
C THR A 148 -9.08 -17.13 10.05
N THR A 149 -10.00 -17.47 9.14
CA THR A 149 -10.45 -16.58 8.06
C THR A 149 -11.02 -15.28 8.64
N ALA A 150 -11.94 -15.39 9.61
CA ALA A 150 -12.56 -14.23 10.24
C ALA A 150 -11.55 -13.30 10.94
N ILE A 151 -10.58 -13.87 11.67
CA ILE A 151 -9.52 -13.09 12.33
C ILE A 151 -8.66 -12.37 11.28
N SER A 152 -8.28 -13.05 10.21
CA SER A 152 -7.45 -12.47 9.14
C SER A 152 -8.17 -11.32 8.44
N LEU A 153 -9.44 -11.51 8.07
CA LEU A 153 -10.28 -10.45 7.49
C LEU A 153 -10.44 -9.27 8.45
N THR A 154 -10.56 -9.53 9.75
CA THR A 154 -10.65 -8.48 10.77
C THR A 154 -9.37 -7.65 10.82
N PHE A 155 -8.19 -8.29 10.80
CA PHE A 155 -6.91 -7.58 10.75
C PHE A 155 -6.77 -6.76 9.46
N GLU A 156 -7.20 -7.30 8.33
CA GLU A 156 -7.20 -6.58 7.06
C GLU A 156 -8.09 -5.33 7.13
N LEU A 157 -9.34 -5.47 7.57
CA LEU A 157 -10.28 -4.35 7.69
C LEU A 157 -9.80 -3.28 8.69
N ILE A 158 -9.28 -3.69 9.85
CA ILE A 158 -8.72 -2.76 10.84
C ILE A 158 -7.55 -1.98 10.23
N SER A 159 -6.67 -2.66 9.51
CA SER A 159 -5.50 -2.02 8.90
C SER A 159 -5.90 -1.04 7.79
N THR A 160 -6.87 -1.37 6.94
CA THR A 160 -7.36 -0.47 5.90
C THR A 160 -8.11 0.72 6.50
N ALA A 161 -8.97 0.47 7.49
CA ALA A 161 -9.68 1.53 8.21
C ALA A 161 -8.69 2.48 8.87
N TRP A 162 -7.61 1.96 9.47
CA TRP A 162 -6.55 2.78 10.06
C TRP A 162 -5.81 3.61 9.01
N LEU A 163 -5.44 3.02 7.86
CA LEU A 163 -4.78 3.72 6.75
C LEU A 163 -5.62 4.86 6.16
N MET A 164 -6.95 4.75 6.23
CA MET A 164 -7.87 5.80 5.80
C MET A 164 -8.10 6.85 6.89
N ALA A 165 -8.42 6.40 8.11
CA ALA A 165 -8.81 7.26 9.22
C ALA A 165 -7.64 8.10 9.75
N TRP A 166 -6.43 7.52 9.83
CA TRP A 166 -5.28 8.19 10.41
C TRP A 166 -4.84 9.44 9.61
N PRO A 167 -4.60 9.36 8.28
CA PRO A 167 -4.36 10.56 7.47
C PRO A 167 -5.52 11.56 7.53
N GLY A 168 -6.77 11.09 7.53
CA GLY A 168 -7.95 11.95 7.66
C GLY A 168 -7.97 12.75 8.97
N TYR A 169 -7.61 12.11 10.09
CA TYR A 169 -7.45 12.77 11.37
C TYR A 169 -6.35 13.83 11.35
N LEU A 170 -5.21 13.53 10.71
CA LEU A 170 -4.10 14.48 10.56
C LEU A 170 -4.51 15.71 9.72
N LEU A 171 -5.33 15.53 8.68
CA LEU A 171 -5.88 16.64 7.89
C LEU A 171 -6.76 17.54 8.73
N TYR A 172 -7.64 16.96 9.54
CA TYR A 172 -8.53 17.72 10.41
C TYR A 172 -7.75 18.56 11.44
N ARG A 173 -6.66 18.00 11.99
CA ARG A 173 -5.91 18.65 13.07
C ARG A 173 -4.85 19.67 12.61
N LEU A 174 -4.15 19.42 11.50
CA LEU A 174 -2.91 20.14 11.18
C LEU A 174 -3.05 21.36 10.25
N LYS A 175 -4.27 21.75 9.84
CA LYS A 175 -4.52 22.82 8.83
C LYS A 175 -3.46 22.82 7.71
N PRO A 176 -3.36 21.72 6.95
CA PRO A 176 -2.19 21.46 6.12
C PRO A 176 -2.08 22.38 4.90
N SER A 177 -0.85 22.52 4.39
CA SER A 177 -0.60 23.12 3.09
C SER A 177 -1.31 22.36 1.96
N VAL A 178 -1.50 23.01 0.81
CA VAL A 178 -2.20 22.42 -0.36
C VAL A 178 -1.60 21.07 -0.77
N ALA A 179 -0.27 20.94 -0.75
CA ALA A 179 0.41 19.69 -1.09
C ALA A 179 0.06 18.54 -0.12
N LEU A 180 0.08 18.82 1.19
CA LEU A 180 -0.27 17.83 2.20
C LEU A 180 -1.77 17.50 2.17
N ARG A 181 -2.64 18.46 1.83
CA ARG A 181 -4.07 18.20 1.60
C ARG A 181 -4.30 17.21 0.44
N ASN A 182 -3.63 17.40 -0.70
CA ASN A 182 -3.76 16.49 -1.86
C ASN A 182 -3.22 15.08 -1.56
N PHE A 183 -2.10 15.00 -0.82
CA PHE A 183 -1.59 13.74 -0.30
C PHE A 183 -2.63 13.00 0.54
N ILE A 184 -3.26 13.70 1.50
CA ILE A 184 -4.25 13.07 2.38
C ILE A 184 -5.52 12.67 1.61
N ILE A 185 -5.99 13.50 0.67
CA ILE A 185 -7.12 13.12 -0.20
C ILE A 185 -6.79 11.83 -0.97
N THR A 186 -5.57 11.71 -1.49
CA THR A 186 -5.12 10.49 -2.18
C THR A 186 -5.11 9.28 -1.24
N CYS A 187 -4.64 9.44 0.01
CA CYS A 187 -4.72 8.38 1.03
C CYS A 187 -6.17 7.95 1.27
N VAL A 188 -7.08 8.90 1.45
CA VAL A 188 -8.49 8.62 1.76
C VAL A 188 -9.18 7.93 0.59
N VAL A 189 -8.98 8.39 -0.64
CA VAL A 189 -9.56 7.77 -1.85
C VAL A 189 -9.01 6.36 -2.04
N THR A 190 -7.70 6.18 -1.88
CA THR A 190 -7.06 4.85 -1.98
C THR A 190 -7.57 3.92 -0.87
N GLY A 191 -7.66 4.41 0.37
CA GLY A 191 -8.18 3.65 1.51
C GLY A 191 -9.64 3.26 1.33
N ALA A 192 -10.47 4.14 0.78
CA ALA A 192 -11.86 3.83 0.46
C ALA A 192 -11.97 2.75 -0.63
N ALA A 193 -11.16 2.83 -1.69
CA ALA A 193 -11.10 1.81 -2.74
C ALA A 193 -10.65 0.45 -2.18
N LEU A 194 -9.62 0.44 -1.32
CA LEU A 194 -9.17 -0.78 -0.63
C LEU A 194 -10.26 -1.35 0.28
N THR A 195 -10.98 -0.50 1.02
CA THR A 195 -12.08 -0.95 1.90
C THR A 195 -13.19 -1.63 1.09
N ALA A 196 -13.55 -1.08 -0.07
CA ALA A 196 -14.53 -1.69 -0.96
C ALA A 196 -14.05 -3.07 -1.47
N LEU A 197 -12.76 -3.20 -1.80
CA LEU A 197 -12.15 -4.47 -2.20
C LEU A 197 -12.07 -5.47 -1.05
N ASP A 198 -11.73 -5.05 0.17
CA ASP A 198 -11.73 -5.89 1.38
C ASP A 198 -13.13 -6.49 1.61
N ILE A 199 -14.19 -5.66 1.55
CA ILE A 199 -15.57 -6.10 1.70
C ILE A 199 -15.98 -7.07 0.59
N GLY A 200 -15.64 -6.73 -0.67
CA GLY A 200 -15.91 -7.60 -1.82
C GLY A 200 -15.18 -8.94 -1.73
N HIS A 201 -13.93 -8.95 -1.27
CA HIS A 201 -13.14 -10.15 -1.07
C HIS A 201 -13.70 -11.01 0.07
N ALA A 202 -14.03 -10.40 1.21
CA ALA A 202 -14.67 -11.07 2.35
C ALA A 202 -16.01 -11.72 1.95
N TYR A 203 -16.82 -11.02 1.16
CA TYR A 203 -18.07 -11.55 0.63
C TYR A 203 -17.83 -12.77 -0.28
N ASN A 204 -16.88 -12.69 -1.21
CA ASN A 204 -16.56 -13.81 -2.10
C ASN A 204 -15.97 -15.00 -1.34
N LEU A 205 -15.17 -14.75 -0.31
CA LEU A 205 -14.57 -15.78 0.53
C LEU A 205 -15.64 -16.54 1.33
N THR A 206 -16.53 -15.81 2.03
CA THR A 206 -17.64 -16.42 2.78
C THR A 206 -18.61 -17.19 1.88
N ARG A 207 -18.80 -16.74 0.63
CA ARG A 207 -19.62 -17.47 -0.35
C ARG A 207 -18.94 -18.73 -0.86
N ALA A 208 -17.63 -18.68 -1.13
CA ALA A 208 -16.83 -19.85 -1.49
C ALA A 208 -16.89 -20.93 -0.39
N GLU A 209 -16.74 -20.53 0.87
CA GLU A 209 -16.82 -21.44 2.03
C GLU A 209 -18.18 -22.13 2.18
N LYS A 210 -19.29 -21.45 1.86
CA LYS A 210 -20.64 -22.01 2.03
C LYS A 210 -21.04 -22.99 0.94
N THR A 211 -20.59 -22.75 -0.29
CA THR A 211 -21.10 -23.44 -1.48
C THR A 211 -20.14 -24.49 -2.01
N GLY A 212 -18.84 -24.38 -1.70
CA GLY A 212 -17.80 -25.26 -2.25
C GLY A 212 -17.66 -25.21 -3.77
N ALA A 213 -18.35 -24.28 -4.45
CA ALA A 213 -18.44 -24.30 -5.91
C ALA A 213 -17.24 -23.62 -6.58
N ILE A 214 -16.71 -24.27 -7.63
CA ILE A 214 -15.56 -23.82 -8.44
C ILE A 214 -15.73 -22.37 -8.95
N ALA A 215 -16.97 -21.97 -9.29
CA ALA A 215 -17.27 -20.62 -9.75
C ALA A 215 -16.87 -19.52 -8.77
N HIS A 216 -16.92 -19.78 -7.46
CA HIS A 216 -16.53 -18.81 -6.44
C HIS A 216 -15.01 -18.63 -6.33
N TYR A 217 -14.22 -19.64 -6.72
CA TYR A 217 -12.77 -19.53 -6.74
C TYR A 217 -12.28 -18.56 -7.82
N LYS A 218 -12.95 -18.45 -8.98
CA LYS A 218 -12.60 -17.44 -9.99
C LYS A 218 -12.80 -16.02 -9.46
N ALA A 219 -13.92 -15.77 -8.77
CA ALA A 219 -14.20 -14.48 -8.13
C ALA A 219 -13.22 -14.17 -6.98
N LEU A 220 -12.91 -15.18 -6.15
CA LEU A 220 -11.94 -15.05 -5.07
C LEU A 220 -10.54 -14.70 -5.60
N ASN A 221 -10.10 -15.38 -6.65
CA ASN A 221 -8.82 -15.09 -7.29
C ASN A 221 -8.81 -13.68 -7.90
N THR A 222 -9.88 -13.30 -8.60
CA THR A 222 -10.01 -11.96 -9.20
C THR A 222 -9.92 -10.87 -8.14
N THR A 223 -10.68 -11.00 -7.05
CA THR A 223 -10.66 -10.01 -5.95
C THR A 223 -9.33 -9.98 -5.23
N GLY A 224 -8.68 -11.13 -4.99
CA GLY A 224 -7.34 -11.17 -4.39
C GLY A 224 -6.28 -10.44 -5.23
N ASN A 225 -6.30 -10.62 -6.56
CA ASN A 225 -5.38 -9.91 -7.45
C ASN A 225 -5.64 -8.41 -7.48
N LEU A 226 -6.91 -8.00 -7.59
CA LEU A 226 -7.28 -6.58 -7.55
C LEU A 226 -6.83 -5.94 -6.24
N HIS A 227 -6.91 -6.68 -5.14
CA HIS A 227 -6.52 -6.19 -3.84
C HIS A 227 -5.01 -5.89 -3.77
N VAL A 228 -4.17 -6.80 -4.26
CA VAL A 228 -2.72 -6.59 -4.36
C VAL A 228 -2.39 -5.42 -5.29
N LEU A 229 -3.02 -5.37 -6.46
CA LEU A 229 -2.79 -4.33 -7.48
C LEU A 229 -3.13 -2.94 -6.96
N VAL A 230 -4.31 -2.76 -6.37
CA VAL A 230 -4.76 -1.45 -5.85
C VAL A 230 -3.92 -1.01 -4.66
N SER A 231 -3.46 -1.95 -3.81
CA SER A 231 -2.56 -1.63 -2.70
C SER A 231 -1.21 -1.09 -3.19
N LEU A 232 -0.60 -1.73 -4.19
CA LEU A 232 0.65 -1.28 -4.80
C LEU A 232 0.49 0.05 -5.57
N LEU A 233 -0.57 0.17 -6.37
CA LEU A 233 -0.88 1.43 -7.08
C LEU A 233 -1.11 2.57 -6.09
N GLY A 234 -1.82 2.31 -4.99
CA GLY A 234 -2.01 3.24 -3.88
C GLY A 234 -0.69 3.70 -3.26
N ALA A 235 0.18 2.75 -2.91
CA ALA A 235 1.51 3.05 -2.38
C ALA A 235 2.35 3.91 -3.33
N ASN A 236 2.30 3.60 -4.63
CA ASN A 236 3.00 4.37 -5.65
C ASN A 236 2.40 5.78 -5.84
N ALA A 237 1.08 5.89 -5.91
CA ALA A 237 0.37 7.16 -6.13
C ALA A 237 0.72 8.20 -5.05
N LEU A 238 0.80 7.78 -3.78
CA LEU A 238 1.18 8.66 -2.66
C LEU A 238 2.57 9.27 -2.83
N VAL A 239 3.51 8.52 -3.41
CA VAL A 239 4.87 9.00 -3.63
C VAL A 239 4.93 9.96 -4.81
N PHE A 240 4.21 9.68 -5.90
CA PHE A 240 4.13 10.62 -7.01
C PHE A 240 3.47 11.93 -6.62
N VAL A 241 2.36 11.86 -5.88
CA VAL A 241 1.68 13.04 -5.32
C VAL A 241 2.66 13.84 -4.46
N SER A 242 3.39 13.21 -3.53
CA SER A 242 4.34 13.95 -2.69
C SER A 242 5.52 14.57 -3.46
N HIS A 243 5.97 13.97 -4.59
CA HIS A 243 7.07 14.51 -5.39
C HIS A 243 6.69 15.58 -6.42
N PHE A 244 5.55 15.43 -7.12
CA PHE A 244 5.20 16.32 -8.22
C PHE A 244 4.53 17.63 -7.76
N PHE A 245 3.83 17.63 -6.62
CA PHE A 245 3.12 18.83 -6.15
C PHE A 245 4.05 20.01 -5.79
N PRO A 246 5.19 19.82 -5.11
CA PRO A 246 6.13 20.91 -4.85
C PRO A 246 6.67 21.57 -6.14
N ILE A 247 6.89 20.77 -7.19
CA ILE A 247 7.45 21.25 -8.46
C ILE A 247 6.42 22.10 -9.22
N LEU A 248 5.15 21.70 -9.22
CA LEU A 248 4.08 22.42 -9.91
C LEU A 248 3.75 23.78 -9.25
N ASN A 249 3.80 23.85 -7.92
CA ASN A 249 3.49 25.10 -7.19
C ASN A 249 4.62 26.14 -7.24
N LEU A 250 5.88 25.72 -7.48
CA LEU A 250 6.99 26.66 -7.68
C LEU A 250 6.83 27.46 -8.97
N GLY A 251 6.17 26.91 -10.01
CA GLY A 251 5.88 27.62 -11.25
C GLY A 251 4.78 28.68 -11.13
N SER A 252 3.84 28.51 -10.19
CA SER A 252 2.72 29.45 -10.01
C SER A 252 3.05 30.68 -9.15
N GLY A 253 4.14 30.66 -8.38
CA GLY A 253 4.51 31.74 -7.46
C GLY A 253 5.35 32.87 -8.07
N GLN A 254 5.87 32.71 -9.28
CA GLN A 254 6.85 33.65 -9.85
C GLN A 254 6.25 34.74 -10.76
N SER A 255 4.93 34.84 -10.87
CA SER A 255 4.26 35.84 -11.73
C SER A 255 3.73 37.08 -11.00
N GLN A 256 4.08 37.31 -9.73
CA GLN A 256 3.51 38.41 -8.94
C GLN A 256 4.49 39.41 -8.30
N ASP A 257 5.75 39.47 -8.78
CA ASP A 257 6.75 40.49 -8.32
C ASP A 257 7.08 41.56 -9.39
N GLY A 258 6.21 41.74 -10.39
CA GLY A 258 6.47 42.66 -11.51
C GLY A 258 5.91 44.08 -11.41
N ARG A 259 5.20 44.47 -10.34
CA ARG A 259 4.58 45.82 -10.29
C ARG A 259 4.34 46.32 -8.87
N SER A 260 5.30 47.09 -8.34
CA SER A 260 5.08 48.28 -7.50
C SER A 260 6.44 48.91 -7.19
N SER A 261 7.02 49.58 -8.18
CA SER A 261 7.99 50.65 -7.94
C SER A 261 7.23 51.91 -7.54
N ASP A 262 7.83 52.66 -6.62
CA ASP A 262 7.61 54.08 -6.29
C ASP A 262 6.29 54.48 -5.62
N SER A 263 6.33 54.82 -4.33
CA SER A 263 6.75 56.18 -3.90
C SER A 263 6.47 56.44 -2.39
N GLY A 264 7.42 57.11 -1.72
CA GLY A 264 7.29 57.70 -0.37
C GLY A 264 8.12 56.98 0.69
N SER A 265 9.41 57.28 0.91
CA SER A 265 10.02 58.50 1.51
C SER A 265 9.52 58.86 2.91
N VAL A 266 10.47 59.03 3.84
CA VAL A 266 10.39 59.72 5.16
C VAL A 266 9.87 58.81 6.30
N ASN A 267 10.55 58.59 7.45
CA ASN A 267 11.51 59.40 8.17
C ASN A 267 12.47 58.56 9.04
N SER A 268 13.67 59.11 9.23
CA SER A 268 14.68 58.72 10.20
C SER A 268 14.26 59.08 11.63
N THR A 269 15.04 58.59 12.60
CA THR A 269 15.22 59.06 13.99
C THR A 269 14.15 58.67 15.03
N ASP A 270 14.52 57.73 15.91
CA ASP A 270 14.61 57.90 17.38
C ASP A 270 14.20 56.69 18.22
N LYS A 271 15.02 56.46 19.26
CA LYS A 271 14.96 55.50 20.39
C LYS A 271 15.52 54.12 20.07
N VAL A 272 16.76 53.73 20.41
CA VAL A 272 17.62 54.05 21.56
C VAL A 272 16.89 53.93 22.90
N LYS A 273 17.29 52.87 23.63
CA LYS A 273 17.19 52.60 25.08
C LYS A 273 15.94 51.87 25.60
N GLU A 274 16.25 50.98 26.57
CA GLU A 274 15.39 50.24 27.51
C GLU A 274 14.70 49.02 26.90
N ALA A 275 14.87 47.78 27.35
CA ALA A 275 15.41 47.21 28.59
C ALA A 275 15.77 45.73 28.26
N SER A 276 16.91 45.11 28.59
CA SER A 276 17.40 44.76 29.94
C SER A 276 16.29 44.51 30.95
N ALA A 277 15.71 43.30 30.96
CA ALA A 277 15.54 42.47 32.17
C ALA A 277 14.69 41.21 31.93
N GLN A 278 15.03 40.15 32.67
CA GLN A 278 14.24 38.96 33.04
C GLN A 278 14.17 37.81 32.03
N VAL A 279 14.43 36.53 32.35
CA VAL A 279 15.04 35.75 33.47
C VAL A 279 15.44 34.43 32.81
#